data_AF-A0AA39RG84-F1
#
_entry.id   AF-A0AA39RG84-F1
#
_cell.length_a   1.000
_cell.length_b   1.000
_cell.length_c   1.000
_cell.angle_alpha   90.00
_cell.angle_beta   90.00
_cell.angle_gamma   90.00
#
_symmetry.space_group_name_H-M   'P 1'
#
loop_
_entity.id
_entity.type
_entity.pdbx_description
1 polymer ?
#
loop_
_entity_poly.entity_id
_entity_poly.type
_entity_poly.pdbx_seq_one_letter_code
_entity_poly.pdbx_strand_id
1 'polypeptide(L)'
;MEESTSQPCNLGVLETLDGNSIQQIIESYNGFCTATQSLHDGAGDLSAGPEEFVSHVHSLCKLGLQPLLRDHFLRSLEESFEKISVSRFWHYFDAYSKFAVLEKNKTPICDNEVQIVLCKALEEISLEKKYQEKCLYMLVHALQSCKENLLDGEYNSDSERKYLFAKYQFMVSSVLMASLPPHFPEILHWYFKGRLEELSAIMDGELEDNNESQDKDDMDLDEKGKFRAGEMDVDECYNHGKYSEKNKLVKHIGKIVRDLRSLGFTSMTENAYASAIFSLLKAKVHNLAGDDYRSSVLESIKGWIQVVPLQFLNALLAYLGDSISYDSSSAGIKSPLASRPSSGYHGVDTPSEGLIRWQLRLEYFAYETLQDLRIAKLFEIIVDYPESSPAIEDLKQCLEYTGQHSKLVESFISALKYRLLTAGASTNDILHQYVSTIKALRTIDPTGVFLKQLGNQ
;
A
#
# COMPACT_ATOMS: atom_id res chain seq x y z
N MET A 1 -18.25 26.22 4.63
CA MET A 1 -19.11 27.27 4.07
C MET A 1 -18.38 28.58 4.28
N GLU A 2 -17.44 28.89 3.39
CA GLU A 2 -16.98 30.26 3.19
C GLU A 2 -17.35 30.54 1.73
N GLU A 3 -18.29 31.45 1.56
CA GLU A 3 -18.79 31.89 0.26
C GLU A 3 -17.64 32.54 -0.51
N SER A 4 -17.17 31.87 -1.56
CA SER A 4 -16.31 32.50 -2.55
C SER A 4 -17.12 33.58 -3.26
N THR A 5 -16.93 34.83 -2.84
CA THR A 5 -17.42 36.01 -3.55
C THR A 5 -16.91 35.96 -4.99
N SER A 6 -17.79 35.56 -5.91
CA SER A 6 -17.59 35.71 -7.33
C SER A 6 -17.32 37.18 -7.61
N GLN A 7 -16.14 37.53 -8.13
CA GLN A 7 -15.96 38.83 -8.76
C GLN A 7 -17.11 39.00 -9.77
N PRO A 8 -17.92 40.06 -9.69
CA PRO A 8 -19.04 40.23 -10.58
C PRO A 8 -18.49 40.29 -12.01
N CYS A 9 -18.95 39.38 -12.88
CA CYS A 9 -18.76 39.53 -14.31
C CYS A 9 -19.22 40.95 -14.65
N ASN A 10 -18.29 41.80 -15.09
CA ASN A 10 -18.55 43.19 -15.38
C ASN A 10 -19.31 43.24 -16.72
N LEU A 11 -20.57 42.81 -16.69
CA LEU A 11 -21.47 42.67 -17.84
C LEU A 11 -21.68 44.00 -18.57
N GLY A 12 -21.36 45.13 -17.94
CA GLY A 12 -21.34 46.45 -18.59
C GLY A 12 -20.33 46.55 -19.75
N VAL A 13 -19.29 45.69 -19.80
CA VAL A 13 -18.38 45.62 -20.96
C VAL A 13 -19.09 45.05 -22.19
N LEU A 14 -20.06 44.14 -21.99
CA LEU A 14 -20.83 43.56 -23.10
C LEU A 14 -21.82 44.56 -23.72
N GLU A 15 -22.28 45.55 -22.96
CA GLU A 15 -23.15 46.63 -23.44
C GLU A 15 -22.42 47.65 -24.33
N THR A 16 -21.08 47.66 -24.29
CA THR A 16 -20.22 48.56 -25.09
C THR A 16 -19.55 47.91 -26.31
N LEU A 17 -19.85 46.63 -26.59
CA LEU A 17 -19.20 45.90 -27.69
C LEU A 17 -19.71 46.35 -29.06
N ASP A 18 -18.82 46.86 -29.90
CA ASP A 18 -19.08 47.08 -31.32
C ASP A 18 -18.90 45.77 -32.14
N GLY A 19 -19.38 45.74 -33.39
CA GLY A 19 -19.27 44.57 -34.25
C GLY A 19 -17.82 44.12 -34.50
N ASN A 20 -16.86 45.06 -34.46
CA ASN A 20 -15.44 44.78 -34.63
C ASN A 20 -14.85 44.09 -33.39
N SER A 21 -15.27 44.48 -32.18
CA SER A 21 -14.87 43.88 -30.91
C SER A 21 -15.38 42.45 -30.80
N ILE A 22 -16.61 42.18 -31.28
CA ILE A 22 -17.17 40.82 -31.33
C ILE A 22 -16.35 39.93 -32.29
N GLN A 23 -15.98 40.45 -33.47
CA GLN A 23 -15.15 39.72 -34.41
C GLN A 23 -13.77 39.41 -33.83
N GLN A 24 -13.14 40.38 -33.16
CA GLN A 24 -11.85 40.21 -32.48
C GLN A 24 -11.91 39.18 -31.33
N ILE A 25 -13.02 39.11 -30.60
CA ILE A 25 -13.27 38.09 -29.57
C ILE A 25 -13.33 36.70 -30.20
N ILE A 26 -14.10 36.55 -31.28
CA ILE A 26 -14.25 35.26 -31.97
C ILE A 26 -12.91 34.80 -32.53
N GLU A 27 -12.15 35.70 -33.16
CA GLU A 27 -10.81 35.39 -33.69
C GLU A 27 -9.83 35.02 -32.58
N SER A 28 -9.82 35.76 -31.47
CA SER A 28 -8.96 35.46 -30.32
C SER A 28 -9.34 34.14 -29.65
N TYR A 29 -10.63 33.85 -29.53
CA TYR A 29 -11.13 32.60 -28.95
C TYR A 29 -10.84 31.40 -29.85
N ASN A 30 -11.05 31.53 -31.16
CA ASN A 30 -10.70 30.49 -32.13
C ASN A 30 -9.18 30.24 -32.14
N GLY A 31 -8.37 31.31 -32.13
CA GLY A 31 -6.92 31.24 -32.02
C GLY A 31 -6.46 30.54 -30.73
N PHE A 32 -7.12 30.84 -29.60
CA PHE A 32 -6.91 30.14 -28.33
C PHE A 32 -7.26 28.64 -28.44
N CYS A 33 -8.40 28.29 -29.03
CA CYS A 33 -8.80 26.89 -29.21
C CYS A 33 -7.81 26.14 -30.10
N THR A 34 -7.36 26.72 -31.22
CA THR A 34 -6.38 26.09 -32.11
C THR A 34 -5.01 25.97 -31.45
N ALA A 35 -4.57 26.99 -30.72
CA ALA A 35 -3.32 26.94 -29.97
C ALA A 35 -3.39 25.88 -28.85
N THR A 36 -4.54 25.77 -28.17
CA THR A 36 -4.80 24.73 -27.19
C THR A 36 -4.73 23.35 -27.84
N GLN A 37 -5.37 23.12 -28.99
CA GLN A 37 -5.32 21.84 -29.69
C GLN A 37 -3.88 21.47 -30.11
N SER A 38 -3.14 22.41 -30.71
CA SER A 38 -1.74 22.23 -31.08
C SER A 38 -0.83 21.93 -29.89
N LEU A 39 -1.15 22.47 -28.72
CA LEU A 39 -0.46 22.18 -27.47
C LEU A 39 -0.69 20.75 -26.97
N HIS A 40 -1.79 20.12 -27.34
CA HIS A 40 -2.05 18.71 -27.02
C HIS A 40 -1.44 17.77 -28.06
N ASP A 41 -1.45 18.16 -29.34
CA ASP A 41 -0.92 17.36 -30.46
C ASP A 41 0.61 17.47 -30.62
N GLY A 42 1.22 18.48 -29.98
CA GLY A 42 2.65 18.77 -30.08
C GLY A 42 3.51 17.71 -29.41
N ALA A 43 4.45 17.15 -30.17
CA ALA A 43 5.52 16.30 -29.66
C ALA A 43 6.53 17.11 -28.83
N GLY A 44 6.14 17.55 -27.63
CA GLY A 44 7.05 18.08 -26.62
C GLY A 44 7.71 19.45 -26.90
N ASP A 45 7.52 20.05 -28.08
CA ASP A 45 8.23 21.30 -28.42
C ASP A 45 7.41 22.53 -28.02
N LEU A 46 7.57 22.93 -26.76
CA LEU A 46 6.97 24.13 -26.16
C LEU A 46 7.58 25.44 -26.69
N SER A 47 8.46 25.40 -27.69
CA SER A 47 9.27 26.55 -28.11
C SER A 47 8.60 27.46 -29.16
N ALA A 48 7.61 26.97 -29.91
CA ALA A 48 7.10 27.67 -31.10
C ALA A 48 5.70 28.31 -30.97
N GLY A 49 4.93 27.97 -29.92
CA GLY A 49 3.56 28.46 -29.69
C GLY A 49 3.25 29.30 -28.42
N PRO A 50 4.15 29.56 -27.46
CA PRO A 50 3.79 30.26 -26.22
C PRO A 50 3.32 31.70 -26.43
N GLU A 51 3.94 32.44 -27.35
CA GLU A 51 3.68 33.88 -27.52
C GLU A 51 2.28 34.12 -28.10
N GLU A 52 1.89 33.36 -29.12
CA GLU A 52 0.55 33.43 -29.71
C GLU A 52 -0.52 33.00 -28.71
N PHE A 53 -0.30 31.89 -27.99
CA PHE A 53 -1.19 31.42 -26.94
C PHE A 53 -1.39 32.47 -25.84
N VAL A 54 -0.30 33.05 -25.33
CA VAL A 54 -0.35 34.10 -24.29
C VAL A 54 -1.07 35.34 -24.82
N SER A 55 -0.86 35.73 -26.08
CA SER A 55 -1.52 36.89 -26.69
C SER A 55 -3.04 36.74 -26.77
N HIS A 56 -3.53 35.55 -27.14
CA HIS A 56 -4.95 35.24 -27.17
C HIS A 56 -5.55 35.20 -25.75
N VAL A 57 -4.85 34.60 -24.79
CA VAL A 57 -5.26 34.59 -23.37
C VAL A 57 -5.34 36.02 -22.82
N HIS A 58 -4.35 36.87 -23.09
CA HIS A 58 -4.36 38.27 -22.65
C HIS A 58 -5.53 39.06 -23.24
N SER A 59 -5.80 38.88 -24.53
CA SER A 59 -6.88 39.58 -25.22
C SER A 59 -8.26 39.22 -24.63
N LEU A 60 -8.48 37.95 -24.31
CA LEU A 60 -9.73 37.46 -23.74
C LEU A 60 -9.85 37.75 -22.23
N CYS A 61 -8.74 37.78 -21.50
CA CYS A 61 -8.73 38.14 -20.08
C CYS A 61 -9.01 39.62 -19.84
N LYS A 62 -8.57 40.52 -20.74
CA LYS A 62 -8.96 41.95 -20.71
C LYS A 62 -10.48 42.16 -20.75
N LEU A 63 -11.21 41.21 -21.33
CA LEU A 63 -12.66 41.23 -21.46
C LEU A 63 -13.39 40.47 -20.34
N GLY A 64 -12.66 39.95 -19.34
CA GLY A 64 -13.22 39.19 -18.23
C GLY A 64 -13.63 37.75 -18.56
N LEU A 65 -13.25 37.22 -19.73
CA LEU A 65 -13.62 35.86 -20.18
C LEU A 65 -12.72 34.76 -19.58
N GLN A 66 -11.98 35.05 -18.51
CA GLN A 66 -11.07 34.11 -17.85
C GLN A 66 -11.75 32.77 -17.44
N PRO A 67 -12.97 32.74 -16.86
CA PRO A 67 -13.63 31.47 -16.51
C PRO A 67 -13.85 30.55 -17.72
N LEU A 68 -14.19 31.11 -18.87
CA LEU A 68 -14.42 30.37 -20.11
C LEU A 68 -13.13 29.70 -20.60
N LEU A 69 -11.99 30.41 -20.54
CA LEU A 69 -10.69 29.86 -20.91
C LEU A 69 -10.30 28.68 -20.02
N ARG A 70 -10.49 28.83 -18.69
CA ARG A 70 -10.19 27.77 -17.72
C ARG A 70 -11.01 26.52 -18.00
N ASP A 71 -12.31 26.67 -18.21
CA ASP A 71 -13.20 25.53 -18.42
C ASP A 71 -12.98 24.86 -19.77
N HIS A 72 -12.75 25.64 -20.84
CA HIS A 72 -12.43 25.07 -22.15
C HIS A 72 -11.09 24.32 -22.13
N PHE A 73 -10.05 24.89 -21.53
CA PHE A 73 -8.73 24.27 -21.45
C PHE A 73 -8.76 22.97 -20.65
N LEU A 74 -9.45 22.95 -19.49
CA LEU A 74 -9.59 21.74 -18.69
C LEU A 74 -10.41 20.67 -19.41
N ARG A 75 -11.47 21.04 -20.13
CA ARG A 75 -12.24 20.08 -20.94
C ARG A 75 -11.42 19.50 -22.08
N SER A 76 -10.62 20.32 -22.76
CA SER A 76 -9.72 19.87 -23.82
C SER A 76 -8.66 18.89 -23.29
N LEU A 77 -8.10 19.17 -22.09
CA LEU A 77 -7.20 18.24 -21.40
C LEU A 77 -7.88 16.91 -21.05
N GLU A 78 -9.11 16.98 -20.53
CA GLU A 78 -9.91 15.80 -20.17
C GLU A 78 -10.18 14.90 -21.39
N GLU A 79 -10.65 15.49 -22.49
CA GLU A 79 -10.92 14.77 -23.75
C GLU A 79 -9.66 14.13 -24.33
N SER A 80 -8.52 14.85 -24.28
CA SER A 80 -7.23 14.33 -24.73
C SER A 80 -6.74 13.17 -23.85
N PHE A 81 -6.84 13.33 -22.52
CA PHE A 81 -6.43 12.33 -21.54
C PHE A 81 -7.26 11.06 -21.66
N GLU A 82 -8.59 11.18 -21.77
CA GLU A 82 -9.50 10.04 -21.91
C GLU A 82 -9.26 9.27 -23.21
N LYS A 83 -9.13 9.98 -24.34
CA LYS A 83 -9.03 9.35 -25.66
C LYS A 83 -7.68 8.68 -25.90
N ILE A 84 -6.59 9.31 -25.46
CA ILE A 84 -5.22 8.85 -25.78
C ILE A 84 -4.64 8.09 -24.59
N SER A 85 -4.56 8.73 -23.44
CA SER A 85 -3.79 8.23 -22.29
C SER A 85 -4.50 7.05 -21.61
N VAL A 86 -5.80 7.18 -21.34
CA VAL A 86 -6.59 6.17 -20.61
C VAL A 86 -6.77 4.91 -21.45
N SER A 87 -7.12 5.05 -22.73
CA SER A 87 -7.22 3.89 -23.63
C SER A 87 -5.90 3.14 -23.75
N ARG A 88 -4.77 3.85 -23.90
CA ARG A 88 -3.44 3.22 -23.96
C ARG A 88 -3.06 2.56 -22.64
N PHE A 89 -3.33 3.22 -21.51
CA PHE A 89 -3.03 2.70 -20.18
C PHE A 89 -3.77 1.40 -19.90
N TRP A 90 -5.07 1.32 -20.19
CA TRP A 90 -5.84 0.11 -19.96
C TRP A 90 -5.52 -1.01 -20.95
N HIS A 91 -5.09 -0.68 -22.17
CA HIS A 91 -4.71 -1.67 -23.17
C HIS A 91 -3.58 -2.60 -22.71
N TYR A 92 -2.67 -2.10 -21.86
CA TYR A 92 -1.63 -2.92 -21.23
C TYR A 92 -2.19 -4.09 -20.41
N PHE A 93 -3.40 -3.94 -19.87
CA PHE A 93 -4.00 -4.90 -18.95
C PHE A 93 -5.07 -5.79 -19.61
N ASP A 94 -5.48 -5.51 -20.85
CA ASP A 94 -6.51 -6.28 -21.59
C ASP A 94 -6.20 -7.79 -21.67
N ALA A 95 -4.91 -8.15 -21.77
CA ALA A 95 -4.47 -9.54 -21.81
C ALA A 95 -4.84 -10.32 -20.53
N TYR A 96 -4.89 -9.64 -19.38
CA TYR A 96 -5.16 -10.23 -18.07
C TYR A 96 -6.66 -10.40 -17.78
N SER A 97 -7.54 -9.82 -18.61
CA SER A 97 -9.00 -10.00 -18.52
C SER A 97 -9.43 -11.48 -18.55
N LYS A 98 -8.68 -12.32 -19.26
CA LYS A 98 -8.94 -13.77 -19.38
C LYS A 98 -8.33 -14.58 -18.23
N PHE A 99 -7.22 -14.11 -17.64
CA PHE A 99 -6.50 -14.79 -16.58
C PHE A 99 -7.21 -14.68 -15.22
N ALA A 100 -7.83 -13.53 -14.94
CA ALA A 100 -8.66 -13.33 -13.74
C ALA A 100 -9.80 -14.36 -13.62
N VAL A 101 -10.25 -14.92 -14.74
CA VAL A 101 -11.36 -15.89 -14.78
C VAL A 101 -10.87 -17.34 -14.61
N LEU A 102 -9.61 -17.65 -14.92
CA LEU A 102 -9.21 -19.04 -15.18
C LEU A 102 -8.40 -19.73 -14.07
N GLU A 103 -7.64 -19.04 -13.21
CA GLU A 103 -6.69 -19.76 -12.33
C GLU A 103 -6.74 -19.39 -10.85
N LYS A 104 -7.41 -20.28 -10.09
CA LYS A 104 -7.16 -20.50 -8.66
C LYS A 104 -5.96 -21.43 -8.40
N ASN A 105 -5.28 -21.99 -9.42
CA ASN A 105 -4.25 -23.01 -9.23
C ASN A 105 -3.14 -22.96 -10.32
N LYS A 106 -1.91 -22.54 -9.90
CA LYS A 106 -0.59 -22.53 -10.61
C LYS A 106 -0.39 -21.35 -11.60
N THR A 107 0.75 -20.66 -11.77
CA THR A 107 2.19 -20.80 -11.39
C THR A 107 2.87 -19.41 -11.17
N PRO A 108 4.10 -19.34 -10.60
CA PRO A 108 4.87 -18.10 -10.29
C PRO A 108 5.46 -17.36 -11.51
N ILE A 109 5.03 -17.68 -12.72
CA ILE A 109 5.62 -17.13 -13.96
C ILE A 109 5.04 -15.73 -14.28
N CYS A 110 3.92 -15.36 -13.66
CA CYS A 110 3.21 -14.10 -13.92
C CYS A 110 3.84 -12.88 -13.22
N ASP A 111 4.64 -13.06 -12.17
CA ASP A 111 5.05 -11.96 -11.29
C ASP A 111 6.00 -10.96 -11.99
N ASN A 112 6.95 -11.47 -12.77
CA ASN A 112 7.89 -10.64 -13.52
C ASN A 112 7.23 -9.93 -14.71
N GLU A 113 6.29 -10.59 -15.39
CA GLU A 113 5.55 -10.00 -16.51
C GLU A 113 4.62 -8.88 -16.02
N VAL A 114 3.86 -9.13 -14.95
CA VAL A 114 2.99 -8.12 -14.32
C VAL A 114 3.81 -6.91 -13.86
N GLN A 115 4.98 -7.13 -13.25
CA GLN A 115 5.88 -6.03 -12.89
C GLN A 115 6.30 -5.19 -14.10
N ILE A 116 6.76 -5.83 -15.19
CA ILE A 116 7.23 -5.12 -16.37
C ILE A 116 6.08 -4.33 -17.02
N VAL A 117 4.91 -4.94 -17.14
CA VAL A 117 3.72 -4.31 -17.73
C VAL A 117 3.26 -3.12 -16.87
N LEU A 118 3.13 -3.31 -15.55
CA LEU A 118 2.69 -2.26 -14.64
C LEU A 118 3.67 -1.08 -14.62
N CYS A 119 4.98 -1.34 -14.54
CA CYS A 119 6.01 -0.30 -14.59
C CYS A 119 5.94 0.50 -15.90
N LYS A 120 5.84 -0.17 -17.05
CA LYS A 120 5.75 0.50 -18.36
C LYS A 120 4.49 1.35 -18.48
N ALA A 121 3.33 0.78 -18.11
CA ALA A 121 2.06 1.47 -18.17
C ALA A 121 2.06 2.73 -17.27
N LEU A 122 2.59 2.61 -16.05
CA LEU A 122 2.72 3.73 -15.12
C LEU A 122 3.72 4.79 -15.59
N GLU A 123 4.82 4.38 -16.21
CA GLU A 123 5.80 5.32 -16.77
C GLU A 123 5.20 6.14 -17.92
N GLU A 124 4.50 5.50 -18.85
CA GLU A 124 3.85 6.21 -19.98
C GLU A 124 2.78 7.19 -19.51
N ILE A 125 1.85 6.75 -18.64
CA ILE A 125 0.79 7.64 -18.15
C ILE A 125 1.37 8.76 -17.27
N SER A 126 2.45 8.50 -16.52
CA SER A 126 3.12 9.53 -15.72
C SER A 126 3.85 10.56 -16.58
N LEU A 127 4.44 10.15 -17.71
CA LEU A 127 5.06 11.06 -18.66
C LEU A 127 4.00 11.96 -19.32
N GLU A 128 2.88 11.38 -19.73
CA GLU A 128 1.76 12.11 -20.31
C GLU A 128 1.12 13.07 -19.30
N LYS A 129 0.88 12.61 -18.08
CA LYS A 129 0.39 13.46 -16.99
C LYS A 129 1.32 14.65 -16.74
N LYS A 130 2.65 14.43 -16.70
CA LYS A 130 3.64 15.51 -16.53
C LYS A 130 3.64 16.49 -17.70
N TYR A 131 3.38 16.01 -18.92
CA TYR A 131 3.24 16.87 -20.09
C TYR A 131 2.01 17.78 -19.96
N GLN A 132 0.85 17.21 -19.63
CA GLN A 132 -0.38 17.95 -19.38
C GLN A 132 -0.25 18.93 -18.20
N GLU A 133 0.49 18.58 -17.14
CA GLU A 133 0.82 19.49 -16.03
C GLU A 133 1.68 20.68 -16.49
N LYS A 134 2.61 20.49 -17.42
CA LYS A 134 3.37 21.60 -18.04
C LYS A 134 2.45 22.49 -18.88
N CYS A 135 1.50 21.90 -19.60
CA CYS A 135 0.49 22.63 -20.36
C CYS A 135 -0.37 23.51 -19.44
N LEU A 136 -0.84 22.93 -18.34
CA LEU A 136 -1.58 23.65 -17.31
C LEU A 136 -0.75 24.77 -16.67
N TYR A 137 0.55 24.52 -16.44
CA TYR A 137 1.45 25.54 -15.91
C TYR A 137 1.58 26.75 -16.85
N MET A 138 1.61 26.53 -18.17
CA MET A 138 1.61 27.63 -19.14
C MET A 138 0.32 28.45 -19.09
N LEU A 139 -0.84 27.80 -18.95
CA LEU A 139 -2.10 28.53 -18.74
C LEU A 139 -2.05 29.37 -17.46
N VAL A 140 -1.59 28.79 -16.35
CA VAL A 140 -1.43 29.52 -15.07
C VAL A 140 -0.53 30.75 -15.26
N HIS A 141 0.61 30.58 -15.94
CA HIS A 141 1.53 31.68 -16.21
C HIS A 141 0.91 32.76 -17.12
N ALA A 142 0.19 32.38 -18.17
CA ALA A 142 -0.50 33.32 -19.06
C ALA A 142 -1.60 34.11 -18.33
N LEU A 143 -2.36 33.45 -17.46
CA LEU A 143 -3.39 34.08 -16.64
C LEU A 143 -2.79 35.02 -15.59
N GLN A 144 -1.66 34.64 -15.00
CA GLN A 144 -0.94 35.47 -14.03
C GLN A 144 -0.36 36.72 -14.69
N SER A 145 0.33 36.57 -15.83
CA SER A 145 0.87 37.71 -16.59
C SER A 145 -0.23 38.70 -17.00
N CYS A 146 -1.42 38.21 -17.37
CA CYS A 146 -2.53 39.12 -17.67
C CYS A 146 -3.00 39.92 -16.45
N LYS A 147 -3.02 39.31 -15.26
CA LYS A 147 -3.44 39.97 -14.01
C LYS A 147 -2.44 40.99 -13.49
N GLU A 148 -1.13 40.72 -13.63
CA GLU A 148 -0.06 41.66 -13.29
C GLU A 148 -0.14 42.95 -14.14
N ASN A 149 -0.60 42.83 -15.40
CA ASN A 149 -0.84 43.98 -16.26
C ASN A 149 -2.12 44.79 -15.91
N LEU A 150 -3.00 44.25 -15.07
CA LEU A 150 -4.31 44.84 -14.74
C LEU A 150 -4.40 45.39 -13.30
N LEU A 151 -3.58 44.90 -12.36
CA LEU A 151 -3.65 45.26 -10.93
C LEU A 151 -2.24 45.42 -10.33
N ASP A 152 -1.94 46.61 -9.80
CA ASP A 152 -0.65 47.01 -9.18
C ASP A 152 -0.50 46.52 -7.72
N GLY A 153 -0.95 45.30 -7.39
CA GLY A 153 -0.98 44.82 -6.00
C GLY A 153 -0.74 43.32 -5.84
N GLU A 154 0.00 42.95 -4.77
CA GLU A 154 0.32 41.58 -4.35
C GLU A 154 -0.95 40.72 -4.18
N TYR A 155 -1.33 40.03 -5.24
CA TYR A 155 -2.38 39.01 -5.21
C TYR A 155 -1.76 37.63 -4.95
N ASN A 156 -2.51 36.79 -4.24
CA ASN A 156 -2.12 35.42 -3.89
C ASN A 156 -2.17 34.48 -5.11
N SER A 157 -1.20 34.62 -6.03
CA SER A 157 -1.01 33.85 -7.28
C SER A 157 -0.97 32.33 -7.05
N ASP A 158 -0.59 31.92 -5.84
CA ASP A 158 -0.54 30.53 -5.42
C ASP A 158 -1.94 29.89 -5.31
N SER A 159 -2.99 30.67 -5.04
CA SER A 159 -4.37 30.15 -4.92
C SER A 159 -4.96 29.63 -6.24
N GLU A 160 -4.75 30.34 -7.34
CA GLU A 160 -5.25 29.97 -8.67
C GLU A 160 -4.51 28.74 -9.21
N ARG A 161 -3.19 28.70 -9.03
CA ARG A 161 -2.37 27.53 -9.31
C ARG A 161 -2.90 26.31 -8.54
N LYS A 162 -3.06 26.42 -7.22
CA LYS A 162 -3.56 25.34 -6.37
C LYS A 162 -4.92 24.85 -6.83
N TYR A 163 -5.85 25.75 -7.15
CA TYR A 163 -7.18 25.40 -7.63
C TYR A 163 -7.15 24.64 -8.97
N LEU A 164 -6.42 25.14 -9.97
CA LEU A 164 -6.36 24.51 -11.29
C LEU A 164 -5.69 23.13 -11.23
N PHE A 165 -4.59 23.01 -10.49
CA PHE A 165 -3.91 21.72 -10.31
C PHE A 165 -4.77 20.73 -9.51
N ALA A 166 -5.52 21.19 -8.51
CA ALA A 166 -6.46 20.33 -7.79
C ALA A 166 -7.62 19.86 -8.69
N LYS A 167 -8.18 20.74 -9.53
CA LYS A 167 -9.23 20.40 -10.49
C LYS A 167 -8.74 19.41 -11.55
N TYR A 168 -7.52 19.61 -12.06
CA TYR A 168 -6.86 18.67 -12.97
C TYR A 168 -6.60 17.31 -12.32
N GLN A 169 -6.06 17.29 -11.10
CA GLN A 169 -5.83 16.05 -10.35
C GLN A 169 -7.14 15.28 -10.13
N PHE A 170 -8.22 15.99 -9.78
CA PHE A 170 -9.53 15.39 -9.62
C PHE A 170 -10.07 14.81 -10.94
N MET A 171 -9.89 15.54 -12.06
CA MET A 171 -10.28 15.07 -13.39
C MET A 171 -9.53 13.79 -13.77
N VAL A 172 -8.19 13.77 -13.68
CA VAL A 172 -7.36 12.58 -13.95
C VAL A 172 -7.84 11.38 -13.15
N SER A 173 -8.03 11.57 -11.83
CA SER A 173 -8.50 10.48 -10.95
C SER A 173 -9.92 10.04 -11.27
N SER A 174 -10.81 10.96 -11.63
CA SER A 174 -12.21 10.64 -11.95
C SER A 174 -12.32 9.85 -13.26
N VAL A 175 -11.62 10.27 -14.32
CA VAL A 175 -11.64 9.59 -15.62
C VAL A 175 -11.07 8.17 -15.50
N LEU A 176 -9.95 8.01 -14.78
CA LEU A 176 -9.35 6.69 -14.55
C LEU A 176 -10.25 5.77 -13.71
N MET A 177 -10.90 6.30 -12.67
CA MET A 177 -11.79 5.50 -11.83
C MET A 177 -13.10 5.13 -12.55
N ALA A 178 -13.62 6.01 -13.41
CA ALA A 178 -14.81 5.75 -14.21
C ALA A 178 -14.58 4.67 -15.28
N SER A 179 -13.34 4.53 -15.77
CA SER A 179 -12.93 3.56 -16.79
C SER A 179 -12.22 2.32 -16.22
N LEU A 180 -12.25 2.12 -14.90
CA LEU A 180 -11.51 1.07 -14.20
C LEU A 180 -11.94 -0.35 -14.63
N PRO A 181 -11.01 -1.17 -15.18
CA PRO A 181 -11.30 -2.57 -15.46
C PRO A 181 -11.44 -3.41 -14.17
N PRO A 182 -12.35 -4.40 -14.13
CA PRO A 182 -12.64 -5.18 -12.92
C PRO A 182 -11.46 -6.05 -12.45
N HIS A 183 -10.56 -6.42 -13.36
CA HIS A 183 -9.40 -7.28 -13.07
C HIS A 183 -8.18 -6.49 -12.57
N PHE A 184 -8.16 -5.16 -12.69
CA PHE A 184 -7.01 -4.35 -12.29
C PHE A 184 -6.65 -4.44 -10.79
N PRO A 185 -7.61 -4.47 -9.84
CA PRO A 185 -7.30 -4.68 -8.43
C PRO A 185 -6.57 -6.00 -8.14
N GLU A 186 -6.89 -7.07 -8.89
CA GLU A 186 -6.23 -8.37 -8.76
C GLU A 186 -4.79 -8.33 -9.27
N ILE A 187 -4.53 -7.61 -10.37
CA ILE A 187 -3.17 -7.37 -10.89
C ILE A 187 -2.32 -6.64 -9.84
N LEU A 188 -2.87 -5.60 -9.19
CA LEU A 188 -2.16 -4.92 -8.10
C LEU A 188 -1.86 -5.88 -6.94
N HIS A 189 -2.83 -6.73 -6.57
CA HIS A 189 -2.61 -7.73 -5.53
C HIS A 189 -1.48 -8.71 -5.90
N TRP A 190 -1.45 -9.23 -7.13
CA TRP A 190 -0.37 -10.10 -7.61
C TRP A 190 0.98 -9.41 -7.60
N TYR A 191 1.05 -8.16 -8.08
CA TYR A 191 2.26 -7.36 -8.03
C TYR A 191 2.80 -7.23 -6.60
N PHE A 192 1.97 -6.76 -5.65
CA PHE A 192 2.43 -6.57 -4.28
C PHE A 192 2.76 -7.90 -3.59
N LYS A 193 2.01 -8.97 -3.89
CA LYS A 193 2.28 -10.31 -3.37
C LYS A 193 3.67 -10.80 -3.82
N GLY A 194 3.95 -10.80 -5.13
CA GLY A 194 5.25 -11.26 -5.65
C GLY A 194 6.42 -10.43 -5.11
N ARG A 195 6.29 -9.10 -5.03
CA ARG A 195 7.36 -8.23 -4.50
C ARG A 195 7.57 -8.39 -3.00
N LEU A 196 6.53 -8.71 -2.22
CA LEU A 196 6.67 -8.98 -0.79
C LEU A 196 7.20 -10.39 -0.52
N GLU A 197 6.87 -11.37 -1.37
CA GLU A 197 7.47 -12.71 -1.33
C GLU A 197 8.98 -12.63 -1.62
N GLU A 198 9.38 -11.87 -2.66
CA GLU A 198 10.80 -11.55 -2.95
C GLU A 198 11.48 -10.89 -1.74
N LEU A 199 10.82 -9.90 -1.13
CA LEU A 199 11.35 -9.24 0.07
C LEU A 199 11.51 -10.21 1.23
N SER A 200 10.54 -11.11 1.44
CA SER A 200 10.62 -12.11 2.51
C SER A 200 11.73 -13.14 2.28
N ALA A 201 11.98 -13.55 1.03
CA ALA A 201 13.04 -14.48 0.68
C ALA A 201 14.43 -13.88 0.92
N ILE A 202 14.61 -12.59 0.61
CA ILE A 202 15.84 -11.85 0.93
C ILE A 202 16.06 -11.83 2.46
N MET A 203 15.00 -11.60 3.24
CA MET A 203 15.10 -11.53 4.71
C MET A 203 15.33 -12.90 5.36
N ASP A 204 14.71 -13.98 4.87
CA ASP A 204 14.93 -15.34 5.38
C ASP A 204 16.39 -15.77 5.09
N GLY A 205 16.98 -15.38 3.94
CA GLY A 205 18.40 -15.60 3.61
C GLY A 205 19.40 -14.71 4.37
N GLU A 206 18.97 -13.76 5.19
CA GLU A 206 19.83 -13.02 6.15
C GLU A 206 19.84 -13.68 7.54
N LEU A 207 18.86 -14.54 7.85
CA LEU A 207 18.73 -15.20 9.14
C LEU A 207 19.47 -16.54 9.22
N GLU A 208 19.62 -17.26 8.10
CA GLU A 208 20.37 -18.53 8.06
C GLU A 208 21.90 -18.32 8.16
N ASP A 209 22.44 -17.29 7.50
CA ASP A 209 23.89 -17.00 7.50
C ASP A 209 24.43 -16.58 8.89
N ASN A 210 23.58 -16.05 9.77
CA ASN A 210 23.99 -15.65 11.12
C ASN A 210 24.10 -16.83 12.11
N ASN A 211 23.43 -17.96 11.83
CA ASN A 211 23.41 -19.12 12.72
C ASN A 211 24.59 -20.09 12.51
N GLU A 212 25.39 -19.95 11.44
CA GLU A 212 26.58 -20.81 11.22
C GLU A 212 27.84 -20.33 11.97
N SER A 213 27.78 -19.23 12.73
CA SER A 213 28.96 -18.68 13.44
C SER A 213 29.14 -19.14 14.89
N GLN A 214 28.27 -20.00 15.41
CA GLN A 214 28.39 -20.56 16.77
C GLN A 214 28.25 -22.08 16.76
N ASP A 215 29.29 -22.79 16.33
CA ASP A 215 29.64 -24.05 16.99
C ASP A 215 31.06 -24.51 16.63
N LYS A 216 31.82 -24.84 17.69
CA LYS A 216 33.18 -25.45 17.74
C LYS A 216 34.34 -24.46 17.54
N ASP A 217 35.35 -24.35 18.40
CA ASP A 217 36.07 -25.37 19.16
C ASP A 217 36.55 -24.85 20.52
N ASP A 218 36.36 -25.65 21.57
CA ASP A 218 37.03 -25.52 22.86
C ASP A 218 38.16 -26.54 22.90
N MET A 219 39.39 -26.14 22.54
CA MET A 219 40.62 -26.89 22.81
C MET A 219 41.81 -25.96 23.07
N ASP A 220 42.52 -26.30 24.14
CA ASP A 220 43.66 -25.66 24.80
C ASP A 220 44.93 -25.37 23.95
N LEU A 221 45.65 -24.32 24.39
CA LEU A 221 47.11 -24.08 24.46
C LEU A 221 48.02 -24.48 23.26
N ASP A 222 48.73 -23.52 22.64
CA ASP A 222 50.11 -23.10 23.03
C ASP A 222 50.79 -22.18 21.97
N GLU A 223 51.88 -21.54 22.40
CA GLU A 223 52.74 -20.51 21.77
C GLU A 223 53.22 -20.63 20.30
N LYS A 224 53.36 -19.43 19.67
CA LYS A 224 54.36 -18.97 18.67
C LYS A 224 54.38 -19.52 17.23
N GLY A 225 54.25 -18.60 16.25
CA GLY A 225 54.90 -18.74 14.94
C GLY A 225 54.43 -17.83 13.80
N LYS A 226 55.23 -16.78 13.50
CA LYS A 226 55.42 -16.03 12.24
C LYS A 226 54.47 -16.19 11.03
N PHE A 227 54.01 -15.01 10.55
CA PHE A 227 53.59 -14.61 9.20
C PHE A 227 53.77 -15.60 8.03
N ARG A 228 52.67 -15.85 7.31
CA ARG A 228 52.62 -15.79 5.83
C ARG A 228 51.26 -15.28 5.35
N ALA A 229 51.34 -14.37 4.37
CA ALA A 229 50.23 -13.82 3.62
C ALA A 229 49.46 -14.92 2.85
N GLY A 230 48.13 -14.78 2.87
CA GLY A 230 47.20 -15.50 2.02
C GLY A 230 45.90 -14.69 2.03
N GLU A 231 45.57 -14.12 0.87
CA GLU A 231 44.32 -13.43 0.57
C GLU A 231 43.10 -14.29 0.94
N MET A 232 42.07 -13.66 1.52
CA MET A 232 40.65 -13.87 1.21
C MET A 232 39.80 -12.91 2.08
N ASP A 233 39.79 -11.62 1.73
CA ASP A 233 38.67 -10.73 2.10
C ASP A 233 37.56 -10.95 1.07
N VAL A 234 36.63 -11.86 1.35
CA VAL A 234 35.47 -12.12 0.48
C VAL A 234 34.15 -11.96 1.23
N ASP A 235 34.12 -11.52 2.50
CA ASP A 235 32.87 -11.54 3.28
C ASP A 235 32.18 -10.16 3.48
N GLU A 236 32.91 -9.05 3.37
CA GLU A 236 32.31 -7.72 3.63
C GLU A 236 31.55 -7.13 2.42
N CYS A 237 31.79 -7.64 1.21
CA CYS A 237 31.16 -7.15 -0.02
C CYS A 237 29.75 -7.75 -0.27
N TYR A 238 29.49 -8.97 0.22
CA TYR A 238 28.23 -9.69 -0.03
C TYR A 238 27.08 -9.16 0.84
N ASN A 239 27.36 -8.86 2.12
CA ASN A 239 26.37 -8.26 3.01
C ASN A 239 25.94 -6.87 2.52
N HIS A 240 26.89 -6.05 2.04
CA HIS A 240 26.56 -4.76 1.42
C HIS A 240 25.68 -4.91 0.15
N GLY A 241 25.84 -6.02 -0.59
CA GLY A 241 25.01 -6.38 -1.75
C GLY A 241 23.55 -6.66 -1.40
N LYS A 242 23.26 -7.51 -0.41
CA LYS A 242 21.89 -7.90 0.00
C LYS A 242 21.10 -6.72 0.58
N TYR A 243 21.71 -5.92 1.47
CA TYR A 243 21.08 -4.69 2.00
C TYR A 243 20.81 -3.65 0.88
N SER A 244 21.70 -3.57 -0.11
CA SER A 244 21.51 -2.72 -1.29
C SER A 244 20.33 -3.18 -2.14
N GLU A 245 20.16 -4.49 -2.31
CA GLU A 245 19.05 -5.09 -3.05
C GLU A 245 17.69 -4.87 -2.37
N LYS A 246 17.59 -5.10 -1.06
CA LYS A 246 16.40 -4.76 -0.25
C LYS A 246 15.99 -3.29 -0.42
N ASN A 247 16.96 -2.38 -0.26
CA ASN A 247 16.69 -0.95 -0.39
C ASN A 247 16.24 -0.56 -1.81
N LYS A 248 16.79 -1.21 -2.84
CA LYS A 248 16.33 -1.02 -4.23
C LYS A 248 14.90 -1.52 -4.39
N LEU A 249 14.59 -2.73 -3.93
CA LEU A 249 13.25 -3.33 -4.00
C LEU A 249 12.19 -2.42 -3.37
N VAL A 250 12.42 -1.95 -2.14
CA VAL A 250 11.48 -1.05 -1.45
C VAL A 250 11.35 0.30 -2.17
N LYS A 251 12.43 0.86 -2.73
CA LYS A 251 12.36 2.09 -3.53
C LYS A 251 11.55 1.91 -4.81
N HIS A 252 11.65 0.76 -5.48
CA HIS A 252 10.83 0.46 -6.66
C HIS A 252 9.34 0.35 -6.29
N ILE A 253 9.03 -0.40 -5.23
CA ILE A 253 7.65 -0.50 -4.72
C ILE A 253 7.13 0.90 -4.34
N GLY A 254 7.95 1.70 -3.64
CA GLY A 254 7.62 3.07 -3.27
C GLY A 254 7.33 3.97 -4.47
N LYS A 255 8.12 3.87 -5.56
CA LYS A 255 7.86 4.61 -6.81
C LYS A 255 6.49 4.25 -7.36
N ILE A 256 6.17 2.95 -7.46
CA ILE A 256 4.89 2.46 -7.97
C ILE A 256 3.72 2.95 -7.10
N VAL A 257 3.85 2.86 -5.78
CA VAL A 257 2.82 3.36 -4.84
C VAL A 257 2.63 4.87 -5.00
N ARG A 258 3.70 5.64 -5.18
CA ARG A 258 3.64 7.09 -5.41
C ARG A 258 2.94 7.40 -6.73
N ASP A 259 3.29 6.72 -7.81
CA ASP A 259 2.73 6.92 -9.13
C ASP A 259 1.23 6.57 -9.12
N LEU A 260 0.84 5.43 -8.54
CA LEU A 260 -0.56 5.03 -8.34
C LEU A 260 -1.35 6.02 -7.47
N ARG A 261 -0.76 6.52 -6.38
CA ARG A 261 -1.37 7.56 -5.53
C ARG A 261 -1.58 8.85 -6.33
N SER A 262 -0.63 9.21 -7.18
CA SER A 262 -0.73 10.39 -8.04
C SER A 262 -1.81 10.26 -9.13
N LEU A 263 -2.24 9.04 -9.46
CA LEU A 263 -3.34 8.78 -10.38
C LEU A 263 -4.70 8.71 -9.69
N GLY A 264 -4.74 8.68 -8.35
CA GLY A 264 -5.96 8.58 -7.55
C GLY A 264 -6.29 7.16 -7.06
N PHE A 265 -5.40 6.19 -7.28
CA PHE A 265 -5.58 4.81 -6.83
C PHE A 265 -5.12 4.57 -5.40
N THR A 266 -5.18 5.57 -4.52
CA THR A 266 -4.65 5.50 -3.14
C THR A 266 -5.25 4.33 -2.37
N SER A 267 -6.58 4.29 -2.23
CA SER A 267 -7.26 3.24 -1.45
C SER A 267 -7.07 1.84 -2.05
N MET A 268 -7.06 1.73 -3.37
CA MET A 268 -6.87 0.45 -4.07
C MET A 268 -5.46 -0.09 -3.85
N THR A 269 -4.46 0.78 -3.92
CA THR A 269 -3.06 0.44 -3.65
C THR A 269 -2.88 0.02 -2.20
N GLU A 270 -3.46 0.77 -1.26
CA GLU A 270 -3.45 0.46 0.17
C GLU A 270 -4.07 -0.91 0.47
N ASN A 271 -5.22 -1.19 -0.12
CA ASN A 271 -5.88 -2.48 0.02
C ASN A 271 -5.05 -3.62 -0.60
N ALA A 272 -4.40 -3.39 -1.75
CA ALA A 272 -3.66 -4.41 -2.46
C ALA A 272 -2.41 -4.87 -1.67
N TYR A 273 -1.58 -3.93 -1.20
CA TYR A 273 -0.42 -4.30 -0.37
C TYR A 273 -0.86 -4.82 1.00
N ALA A 274 -1.95 -4.30 1.59
CA ALA A 274 -2.49 -4.81 2.85
C ALA A 274 -2.86 -6.29 2.71
N SER A 275 -3.65 -6.62 1.68
CA SER A 275 -4.06 -7.98 1.39
C SER A 275 -2.87 -8.91 1.13
N ALA A 276 -1.83 -8.41 0.45
CA ALA A 276 -0.60 -9.17 0.22
C ALA A 276 0.16 -9.45 1.53
N ILE A 277 0.30 -8.46 2.42
CA ILE A 277 0.92 -8.64 3.75
C ILE A 277 0.16 -9.68 4.56
N PHE A 278 -1.17 -9.59 4.66
CA PHE A 278 -1.96 -10.57 5.40
C PHE A 278 -1.90 -11.97 4.80
N SER A 279 -1.89 -12.07 3.46
CA SER A 279 -1.71 -13.36 2.77
C SER A 279 -0.37 -14.00 3.10
N LEU A 280 0.71 -13.21 3.09
CA LEU A 280 2.06 -13.69 3.40
C LEU A 280 2.18 -14.10 4.88
N LEU A 281 1.64 -13.29 5.79
CA LEU A 281 1.57 -13.62 7.21
C LEU A 281 0.80 -14.91 7.46
N LYS A 282 -0.35 -15.10 6.80
CA LYS A 282 -1.11 -16.34 6.87
C LYS A 282 -0.28 -17.54 6.43
N ALA A 283 0.42 -17.44 5.30
CA ALA A 283 1.30 -18.50 4.81
C ALA A 283 2.44 -18.80 5.81
N LYS A 284 3.09 -17.78 6.37
CA LYS A 284 4.14 -17.95 7.38
C LYS A 284 3.61 -18.64 8.65
N VAL A 285 2.44 -18.23 9.14
CA VAL A 285 1.80 -18.89 10.29
C VAL A 285 1.50 -20.35 9.99
N HIS A 286 0.94 -20.68 8.82
CA HIS A 286 0.69 -22.08 8.43
C HIS A 286 1.98 -22.92 8.34
N ASN A 287 3.06 -22.35 7.81
CA ASN A 287 4.35 -23.06 7.69
C ASN A 287 4.99 -23.31 9.06
N LEU A 288 4.97 -22.33 9.96
CA LEU A 288 5.50 -22.47 11.32
C LEU A 288 4.62 -23.37 12.18
N ALA A 289 3.29 -23.28 12.02
CA ALA A 289 2.32 -24.02 12.81
C ALA A 289 2.16 -25.49 12.39
N GLY A 290 3.18 -26.11 11.78
CA GLY A 290 3.17 -27.52 11.38
C GLY A 290 2.84 -28.50 12.52
N ASP A 291 2.97 -29.79 12.25
CA ASP A 291 2.59 -30.85 13.20
C ASP A 291 3.64 -31.11 14.31
N ASP A 292 4.69 -30.28 14.42
CA ASP A 292 5.60 -30.30 15.57
C ASP A 292 5.09 -29.36 16.68
N TYR A 293 4.67 -29.95 17.80
CA TYR A 293 4.10 -29.24 18.94
C TYR A 293 5.10 -29.00 20.08
N ARG A 294 6.35 -29.44 19.92
CA ARG A 294 7.38 -29.40 20.97
C ARG A 294 8.08 -28.05 21.09
N SER A 295 7.81 -27.13 20.16
CA SER A 295 8.38 -25.79 20.15
C SER A 295 7.26 -24.73 20.13
N SER A 296 7.54 -23.57 20.74
CA SER A 296 6.69 -22.40 20.63
C SER A 296 6.97 -21.69 19.31
N VAL A 297 5.92 -21.27 18.61
CA VAL A 297 6.01 -20.59 17.31
C VAL A 297 5.67 -19.11 17.40
N LEU A 298 5.11 -18.68 18.53
CA LEU A 298 4.56 -17.32 18.71
C LEU A 298 5.66 -16.25 18.64
N GLU A 299 6.81 -16.49 19.27
CA GLU A 299 7.95 -15.55 19.23
C GLU A 299 8.55 -15.46 17.83
N SER A 300 8.62 -16.57 17.08
CA SER A 300 9.05 -16.56 15.68
C SER A 300 8.09 -15.76 14.79
N ILE A 301 6.78 -15.88 15.03
CA ILE A 301 5.76 -15.09 14.31
C ILE A 301 5.91 -13.60 14.63
N LYS A 302 6.04 -13.21 15.91
CA LYS A 302 6.26 -11.82 16.31
C LYS A 302 7.53 -11.25 15.68
N GLY A 303 8.64 -11.99 15.76
CA GLY A 303 9.91 -11.60 15.15
C GLY A 303 9.76 -11.37 13.66
N TRP A 304 9.07 -12.28 12.96
CA TRP A 304 8.82 -12.13 11.52
C TRP A 304 7.96 -10.90 11.19
N ILE A 305 6.91 -10.60 11.97
CA ILE A 305 6.08 -9.39 11.81
C ILE A 305 6.94 -8.12 11.90
N GLN A 306 7.87 -8.07 12.85
CA GLN A 306 8.80 -6.95 13.01
C GLN A 306 9.75 -6.82 11.83
N VAL A 307 10.35 -7.93 11.41
CA VAL A 307 11.43 -7.96 10.42
C VAL A 307 10.93 -7.73 9.00
N VAL A 308 9.75 -8.25 8.62
CA VAL A 308 9.26 -8.22 7.23
C VAL A 308 8.17 -7.14 7.04
N PRO A 309 6.91 -7.32 7.49
CA PRO A 309 5.86 -6.32 7.30
C PRO A 309 6.16 -4.92 7.86
N LEU A 310 6.63 -4.81 9.11
CA LEU A 310 6.78 -3.51 9.75
C LEU A 310 7.99 -2.73 9.22
N GLN A 311 9.11 -3.39 8.93
CA GLN A 311 10.24 -2.74 8.24
C GLN A 311 9.85 -2.28 6.84
N PHE A 312 9.13 -3.11 6.08
CA PHE A 312 8.61 -2.72 4.76
C PHE A 312 7.71 -1.48 4.86
N LEU A 313 6.73 -1.49 5.77
CA LEU A 313 5.80 -0.36 5.95
C LEU A 313 6.54 0.92 6.38
N ASN A 314 7.49 0.83 7.31
CA ASN A 314 8.28 1.97 7.75
C ASN A 314 9.11 2.57 6.60
N ALA A 315 9.79 1.72 5.81
CA ALA A 315 10.59 2.16 4.68
C ALA A 315 9.73 2.72 3.54
N LEU A 316 8.54 2.16 3.30
CA LEU A 316 7.57 2.69 2.35
C LEU A 316 7.08 4.09 2.77
N LEU A 317 6.71 4.27 4.05
CA LEU A 317 6.28 5.56 4.57
C LEU A 317 7.40 6.61 4.50
N ALA A 318 8.63 6.23 4.81
CA ALA A 318 9.81 7.10 4.67
C ALA A 318 10.03 7.53 3.21
N TYR A 319 9.84 6.62 2.24
CA TYR A 319 9.96 6.93 0.81
C TYR A 319 8.85 7.87 0.31
N LEU A 320 7.64 7.73 0.84
CA LEU A 320 6.49 8.56 0.46
C LEU A 320 6.54 9.96 1.10
N GLY A 321 7.39 10.17 2.10
CA GLY A 321 7.50 11.45 2.80
C GLY A 321 6.34 11.72 3.77
N ASP A 322 5.57 10.69 4.13
CA ASP A 322 4.44 10.80 5.07
C ASP A 322 4.91 10.93 6.55
N SER A 323 6.22 11.06 6.80
CA SER A 323 6.76 11.46 8.09
C SER A 323 6.71 12.99 8.24
N ILE A 324 5.63 13.48 8.85
CA ILE A 324 5.45 14.84 9.40
C ILE A 324 5.11 15.91 8.35
N SER A 325 3.83 16.31 8.32
CA SER A 325 3.45 17.70 8.01
C SER A 325 2.67 18.28 9.19
N TYR A 326 3.21 19.37 9.75
CA TYR A 326 2.44 20.30 10.56
C TYR A 326 1.69 21.21 9.58
N ASP A 327 0.40 21.42 9.88
CA ASP A 327 -0.54 22.32 9.21
C ASP A 327 -1.02 21.97 7.80
N SER A 328 -2.26 21.44 7.73
CA SER A 328 -3.29 22.00 6.85
C SER A 328 -4.66 21.35 7.09
N SER A 329 -5.56 22.16 7.61
CA SER A 329 -6.98 21.88 7.81
C SER A 329 -7.70 21.74 6.46
N SER A 330 -8.26 20.57 6.17
CA SER A 330 -9.32 20.42 5.16
C SER A 330 -10.11 19.13 5.42
N ALA A 331 -11.33 19.34 5.94
CA ALA A 331 -12.34 18.33 6.19
C ALA A 331 -13.00 17.87 4.89
N GLY A 332 -13.24 16.57 4.78
CA GLY A 332 -13.99 15.98 3.67
C GLY A 332 -13.86 14.47 3.61
N ILE A 333 -14.74 13.79 4.36
CA ILE A 333 -15.16 12.38 4.30
C ILE A 333 -14.04 11.39 3.95
N LYS A 334 -13.39 10.82 4.97
CA LYS A 334 -12.20 9.97 4.78
C LYS A 334 -12.30 8.65 5.54
N SER A 335 -11.79 7.63 4.84
CA SER A 335 -11.61 6.22 5.19
C SER A 335 -11.25 5.96 6.68
N PRO A 336 -11.58 4.78 7.25
CA PRO A 336 -11.18 4.36 8.61
C PRO A 336 -9.66 4.34 8.89
N LEU A 337 -8.84 4.78 7.93
CA LEU A 337 -7.38 4.89 7.99
C LEU A 337 -6.87 6.34 8.08
N ALA A 338 -7.72 7.38 8.02
CA ALA A 338 -7.28 8.78 7.97
C ALA A 338 -7.27 9.48 9.34
N SER A 339 -6.05 9.82 9.78
CA SER A 339 -5.62 11.01 10.54
C SER A 339 -6.47 11.61 11.70
N ARG A 340 -5.95 11.38 12.93
CA ARG A 340 -5.93 12.20 14.18
C ARG A 340 -7.23 12.66 14.89
N PRO A 341 -7.15 12.77 16.24
CA PRO A 341 -7.05 14.12 16.82
C PRO A 341 -5.97 14.30 17.90
N SER A 342 -5.53 15.56 17.98
CA SER A 342 -4.75 16.30 19.00
C SER A 342 -4.31 15.59 20.30
N SER A 343 -3.00 15.54 20.51
CA SER A 343 -2.38 15.89 21.81
C SER A 343 -0.91 16.19 21.55
N GLY A 344 -0.51 17.45 21.74
CA GLY A 344 0.89 17.85 21.62
C GLY A 344 1.70 17.29 22.77
N TYR A 345 2.77 16.57 22.48
CA TYR A 345 4.05 16.54 23.21
C TYR A 345 5.13 15.93 22.30
N HIS A 346 6.35 16.43 22.46
CA HIS A 346 7.57 16.14 21.70
C HIS A 346 8.27 14.85 22.16
N GLY A 347 9.04 14.21 21.25
CA GLY A 347 10.34 13.62 21.56
C GLY A 347 10.56 12.14 21.24
N VAL A 348 11.44 11.88 20.26
CA VAL A 348 12.35 10.72 20.08
C VAL A 348 11.71 9.32 19.92
N ASP A 349 12.01 8.67 18.79
CA ASP A 349 11.86 7.23 18.50
C ASP A 349 10.52 6.56 18.87
N THR A 350 9.42 7.30 18.81
CA THR A 350 8.10 6.67 18.89
C THR A 350 7.69 6.22 17.49
N PRO A 351 7.49 4.91 17.22
CA PRO A 351 7.00 4.44 15.93
C PRO A 351 5.70 5.17 15.59
N SER A 352 5.53 5.55 14.32
CA SER A 352 4.35 6.29 13.88
C SER A 352 3.08 5.60 14.37
N GLU A 353 2.07 6.36 14.81
CA GLU A 353 0.81 5.81 15.35
C GLU A 353 0.16 4.80 14.38
N GLY A 354 0.34 5.00 13.07
CA GLY A 354 -0.08 4.06 12.03
C GLY A 354 0.66 2.73 12.09
N LEU A 355 1.97 2.73 12.34
CA LEU A 355 2.78 1.51 12.44
C LEU A 355 2.39 0.67 13.66
N ILE A 356 2.07 1.31 14.79
CA ILE A 356 1.55 0.62 16.00
C ILE A 356 0.20 -0.05 15.69
N ARG A 357 -0.71 0.64 14.99
CA ARG A 357 -1.99 0.05 14.58
C ARG A 357 -1.81 -1.13 13.62
N TRP A 358 -0.84 -1.04 12.70
CA TRP A 358 -0.47 -2.15 11.83
C TRP A 358 0.05 -3.34 12.61
N GLN A 359 0.96 -3.11 13.55
CA GLN A 359 1.49 -4.15 14.43
C GLN A 359 0.36 -4.89 15.16
N LEU A 360 -0.54 -4.16 15.83
CA LEU A 360 -1.67 -4.75 16.56
C LEU A 360 -2.60 -5.58 15.66
N ARG A 361 -2.88 -5.09 14.44
CA ARG A 361 -3.72 -5.82 13.47
C ARG A 361 -3.06 -7.09 12.96
N LEU A 362 -1.75 -7.05 12.70
CA LEU A 362 -0.98 -8.20 12.24
C LEU A 362 -0.85 -9.24 13.36
N GLU A 363 -0.56 -8.81 14.59
CA GLU A 363 -0.52 -9.68 15.76
C GLU A 363 -1.87 -10.36 16.00
N TYR A 364 -2.96 -9.60 16.04
CA TYR A 364 -4.31 -10.17 16.20
C TYR A 364 -4.62 -11.21 15.12
N PHE A 365 -4.37 -10.88 13.85
CA PHE A 365 -4.61 -11.80 12.75
C PHE A 365 -3.76 -13.07 12.82
N ALA A 366 -2.48 -12.94 13.19
CA ALA A 366 -1.60 -14.09 13.34
C ALA A 366 -2.04 -15.00 14.47
N TYR A 367 -2.45 -14.41 15.60
CA TYR A 367 -2.90 -15.14 16.78
C TYR A 367 -4.23 -15.84 16.53
N GLU A 368 -5.19 -15.17 15.88
CA GLU A 368 -6.45 -15.78 15.46
C GLU A 368 -6.20 -16.95 14.49
N THR A 369 -5.29 -16.79 13.53
CA THR A 369 -4.94 -17.84 12.58
C THR A 369 -4.29 -19.04 13.27
N LEU A 370 -3.29 -18.80 14.14
CA LEU A 370 -2.60 -19.86 14.89
C LEU A 370 -3.56 -20.59 15.83
N GLN A 371 -4.40 -19.83 16.55
CA GLN A 371 -5.43 -20.36 17.42
C GLN A 371 -6.35 -21.31 16.65
N ASP A 372 -6.84 -20.91 15.47
CA ASP A 372 -7.73 -21.75 14.67
C ASP A 372 -7.08 -23.06 14.25
N LEU A 373 -5.79 -23.03 13.88
CA LEU A 373 -5.02 -24.23 13.55
C LEU A 373 -4.83 -25.15 14.76
N ARG A 374 -4.50 -24.59 15.93
CA ARG A 374 -4.29 -25.35 17.17
C ARG A 374 -5.60 -25.90 17.72
N ILE A 375 -6.70 -25.16 17.64
CA ILE A 375 -8.04 -25.64 18.02
C ILE A 375 -8.44 -26.84 17.14
N ALA A 376 -8.22 -26.76 15.83
CA ALA A 376 -8.56 -27.83 14.90
C ALA A 376 -7.77 -29.13 15.15
N LYS A 377 -6.56 -29.02 15.74
CA LYS A 377 -5.64 -30.13 16.04
C LYS A 377 -5.49 -30.40 17.54
N LEU A 378 -6.36 -29.84 18.37
CA LEU A 378 -6.19 -29.85 19.83
C LEU A 378 -6.16 -31.26 20.42
N PHE A 379 -6.92 -32.19 19.84
CA PHE A 379 -6.91 -33.58 20.28
C PHE A 379 -5.53 -34.22 20.05
N GLU A 380 -4.96 -34.08 18.85
CA GLU A 380 -3.61 -34.55 18.51
C GLU A 380 -2.57 -33.91 19.44
N ILE A 381 -2.66 -32.60 19.67
CA ILE A 381 -1.77 -31.88 20.59
C ILE A 381 -1.85 -32.48 22.00
N ILE A 382 -3.05 -32.78 22.51
CA ILE A 382 -3.22 -33.34 23.86
C ILE A 382 -2.71 -34.79 23.96
N VAL A 383 -2.80 -35.58 22.88
CA VAL A 383 -2.22 -36.94 22.85
C VAL A 383 -0.72 -36.89 23.14
N ASP A 384 -0.01 -35.89 22.61
CA ASP A 384 1.44 -35.72 22.78
C ASP A 384 1.86 -35.00 24.09
N TYR A 385 0.91 -34.70 24.98
CA TYR A 385 1.18 -34.01 26.26
C TYR A 385 1.90 -34.96 27.24
N PRO A 386 2.99 -34.53 27.92
CA PRO A 386 3.42 -33.15 28.19
C PRO A 386 4.39 -32.53 27.19
N GLU A 387 4.86 -33.28 26.19
CA GLU A 387 5.90 -32.79 25.27
C GLU A 387 5.37 -31.70 24.33
N SER A 388 4.05 -31.68 24.10
CA SER A 388 3.34 -30.62 23.40
C SER A 388 2.97 -29.40 24.26
N SER A 389 3.50 -29.28 25.49
CA SER A 389 3.19 -28.16 26.38
C SER A 389 3.45 -26.76 25.78
N PRO A 390 4.48 -26.52 24.95
CA PRO A 390 4.66 -25.22 24.31
C PRO A 390 3.51 -24.82 23.38
N ALA A 391 2.95 -25.76 22.61
CA ALA A 391 1.80 -25.49 21.76
C ALA A 391 0.52 -25.17 22.56
N ILE A 392 0.39 -25.75 23.76
CA ILE A 392 -0.71 -25.44 24.70
C ILE A 392 -0.56 -24.03 25.29
N GLU A 393 0.66 -23.62 25.65
CA GLU A 393 0.92 -22.27 26.16
C GLU A 393 0.75 -21.21 25.06
N ASP A 394 1.17 -21.48 23.83
CA ASP A 394 0.90 -20.61 22.67
C ASP A 394 -0.61 -20.43 22.46
N LEU A 395 -1.38 -21.53 22.48
CA LEU A 395 -2.83 -21.47 22.34
C LEU A 395 -3.49 -20.64 23.44
N LYS A 396 -3.03 -20.78 24.69
CA LYS A 396 -3.49 -19.97 25.82
C LYS A 396 -3.24 -18.48 25.58
N GLN A 397 -2.01 -18.09 25.20
CA GLN A 397 -1.67 -16.70 24.89
C GLN A 397 -2.52 -16.16 23.75
N CYS A 398 -2.77 -16.96 22.70
CA CYS A 398 -3.65 -16.57 21.61
C CYS A 398 -5.07 -16.31 22.09
N LEU A 399 -5.64 -17.18 22.93
CA LEU A 399 -6.99 -17.04 23.45
C LEU A 399 -7.14 -15.83 24.38
N GLU A 400 -6.15 -15.57 25.24
CA GLU A 400 -6.13 -14.38 26.11
C GLU A 400 -6.11 -13.09 25.29
N TYR A 401 -5.41 -13.08 24.15
CA TYR A 401 -5.32 -11.92 23.26
C TYR A 401 -6.57 -11.74 22.40
N THR A 402 -7.16 -12.81 21.87
CA THR A 402 -8.30 -12.74 20.94
C THR A 402 -9.65 -12.68 21.66
N GLY A 403 -9.73 -13.20 22.88
CA GLY A 403 -10.96 -13.39 23.66
C GLY A 403 -11.88 -14.52 23.15
N GLN A 404 -11.42 -15.38 22.24
CA GLN A 404 -12.27 -16.37 21.54
C GLN A 404 -12.39 -17.73 22.25
N HIS A 405 -12.46 -17.71 23.58
CA HIS A 405 -12.53 -18.91 24.42
C HIS A 405 -13.74 -19.83 24.15
N SER A 406 -14.90 -19.28 23.73
CA SER A 406 -16.09 -20.08 23.41
C SER A 406 -15.87 -21.01 22.20
N LYS A 407 -15.14 -20.52 21.19
CA LYS A 407 -14.82 -21.27 19.96
C LYS A 407 -14.00 -22.53 20.25
N LEU A 408 -13.03 -22.42 21.17
CA LEU A 408 -12.26 -23.56 21.67
C LEU A 408 -13.19 -24.64 22.23
N VAL A 409 -14.09 -24.26 23.14
CA VAL A 409 -14.98 -25.20 23.84
C VAL A 409 -15.89 -25.93 22.86
N GLU A 410 -16.57 -25.20 21.97
CA GLU A 410 -17.49 -25.77 20.98
C GLU A 410 -16.78 -26.74 20.01
N SER A 411 -15.63 -26.33 19.49
CA SER A 411 -14.84 -27.14 18.57
C SER A 411 -14.28 -28.39 19.26
N PHE A 412 -13.77 -28.25 20.50
CA PHE A 412 -13.20 -29.37 21.23
C PHE A 412 -14.25 -30.39 21.66
N ILE A 413 -15.43 -29.96 22.13
CA ILE A 413 -16.56 -30.87 22.42
C ILE A 413 -16.92 -31.69 21.18
N SER A 414 -17.01 -31.02 20.03
CA SER A 414 -17.35 -31.66 18.76
C SER A 414 -16.29 -32.70 18.36
N ALA A 415 -15.00 -32.38 18.51
CA ALA A 415 -13.89 -33.28 18.24
C ALA A 415 -13.86 -34.50 19.18
N LEU A 416 -14.10 -34.30 20.48
CA LEU A 416 -14.17 -35.37 21.47
C LEU A 416 -15.32 -36.35 21.19
N LYS A 417 -16.53 -35.84 20.90
CA LYS A 417 -17.70 -36.66 20.56
C LYS A 417 -17.45 -37.56 19.34
N TYR A 418 -16.71 -37.04 18.36
CA TYR A 418 -16.41 -37.79 17.13
C TYR A 418 -15.31 -38.85 17.31
N ARG A 419 -14.31 -38.62 18.16
CA ARG A 419 -13.10 -39.46 18.25
C ARG A 419 -13.09 -40.43 19.43
N LEU A 420 -13.46 -39.96 20.63
CA LEU A 420 -13.32 -40.73 21.88
C LEU A 420 -14.47 -41.70 22.15
N LEU A 421 -15.61 -41.56 21.46
CA LEU A 421 -16.78 -42.43 21.60
C LEU A 421 -16.85 -43.54 20.54
N THR A 422 -15.74 -43.85 19.87
CA THR A 422 -15.70 -44.94 18.89
C THR A 422 -15.42 -46.26 19.62
N ALA A 423 -16.36 -47.21 19.54
CA ALA A 423 -16.23 -48.52 20.18
C ALA A 423 -14.97 -49.26 19.68
N GLY A 424 -13.99 -49.50 20.55
CA GLY A 424 -12.75 -50.24 20.22
C GLY A 424 -11.46 -49.73 20.87
N ALA A 425 -11.44 -48.53 21.48
CA ALA A 425 -10.27 -48.01 22.19
C ALA A 425 -10.06 -48.73 23.55
N SER A 426 -8.80 -48.94 23.96
CA SER A 426 -8.51 -49.59 25.24
C SER A 426 -8.86 -48.66 26.41
N THR A 427 -9.40 -49.21 27.51
CA THR A 427 -9.76 -48.42 28.69
C THR A 427 -8.57 -47.66 29.28
N ASN A 428 -7.36 -48.23 29.18
CA ASN A 428 -6.14 -47.59 29.65
C ASN A 428 -5.80 -46.34 28.84
N ASP A 429 -5.93 -46.39 27.50
CA ASP A 429 -5.66 -45.25 26.62
C ASP A 429 -6.69 -44.13 26.84
N ILE A 430 -7.96 -44.49 27.06
CA ILE A 430 -9.03 -43.54 27.38
C ILE A 430 -8.71 -42.81 28.69
N LEU A 431 -8.30 -43.53 29.73
CA LEU A 431 -7.95 -42.93 31.02
C LEU A 431 -6.70 -42.05 30.92
N HIS A 432 -5.67 -42.49 30.20
CA HIS A 432 -4.47 -41.68 29.96
C HIS A 432 -4.83 -40.39 29.21
N GLN A 433 -5.60 -40.49 28.14
CA GLN A 433 -6.07 -39.34 27.35
C GLN A 433 -6.90 -38.38 28.20
N TYR A 434 -7.77 -38.89 29.06
CA TYR A 434 -8.57 -38.08 29.98
C TYR A 434 -7.69 -37.28 30.95
N VAL A 435 -6.66 -37.93 31.54
CA VAL A 435 -5.70 -37.28 32.43
C VAL A 435 -4.90 -36.20 31.69
N SER A 436 -4.39 -36.49 30.49
CA SER A 436 -3.68 -35.52 29.65
C SER A 436 -4.57 -34.34 29.26
N THR A 437 -5.84 -34.60 28.94
CA THR A 437 -6.84 -33.56 28.63
C THR A 437 -7.07 -32.64 29.81
N ILE A 438 -7.26 -33.18 31.03
CA ILE A 438 -7.42 -32.35 32.23
C ILE A 438 -6.18 -31.48 32.47
N LYS A 439 -4.97 -32.05 32.31
CA LYS A 439 -3.72 -31.31 32.54
C LYS A 439 -3.56 -30.18 31.52
N ALA A 440 -3.71 -30.47 30.22
CA ALA A 440 -3.59 -29.47 29.16
C ALA A 440 -4.63 -28.34 29.30
N LEU A 441 -5.89 -28.67 29.60
CA LEU A 441 -6.94 -27.67 29.77
C LEU A 441 -6.77 -26.84 31.05
N ARG A 442 -6.17 -27.37 32.11
CA ARG A 442 -5.79 -26.56 33.29
C ARG A 442 -4.68 -25.57 32.98
N THR A 443 -3.79 -25.90 32.04
CA THR A 443 -2.78 -24.95 31.54
C THR A 443 -3.46 -23.80 30.79
N ILE A 444 -4.41 -24.12 29.91
CA ILE A 444 -5.16 -23.11 29.12
C ILE A 444 -6.07 -22.26 30.01
N ASP A 445 -6.77 -22.88 30.97
CA ASP A 445 -7.69 -22.22 31.89
C ASP A 445 -7.47 -22.69 33.33
N PRO A 446 -6.64 -21.96 34.09
CA PRO A 446 -6.42 -22.23 35.50
C PRO A 446 -7.68 -22.12 36.36
N THR A 447 -8.73 -21.41 35.91
CA THR A 447 -9.98 -21.24 36.65
C THR A 447 -10.88 -22.48 36.59
N GLY A 448 -10.62 -23.39 35.64
CA GLY A 448 -11.35 -24.66 35.48
C GLY A 448 -12.77 -24.50 34.95
N VAL A 449 -13.13 -23.33 34.40
CA VAL A 449 -14.45 -23.06 33.80
C VAL A 449 -14.64 -23.93 32.56
N PHE A 450 -13.63 -24.07 31.70
CA PHE A 450 -13.72 -24.93 30.50
C PHE A 450 -13.92 -26.41 30.86
N LEU A 451 -13.18 -26.90 31.85
CA LEU A 451 -13.32 -28.28 32.32
C LEU A 451 -14.72 -28.57 32.87
N LYS A 452 -15.32 -27.62 33.58
CA LYS A 452 -16.69 -27.74 34.08
C LYS A 452 -17.72 -27.76 32.94
N GLN A 453 -17.51 -26.94 31.90
CA GLN A 453 -18.40 -26.94 30.73
C GLN A 453 -18.30 -28.24 29.93
N LEU A 454 -17.10 -28.79 29.79
CA LEU A 454 -16.85 -30.07 29.11
C LEU A 454 -17.43 -31.26 29.87
N GLY A 455 -17.34 -31.29 31.20
CA GLY A 455 -17.84 -32.41 32.01
C GLY A 455 -19.37 -32.49 32.14
N ASN A 456 -20.09 -31.43 31.76
CA ASN A 456 -21.55 -31.35 31.88
C ASN A 456 -22.30 -31.66 30.56
N GLN A 457 -21.58 -31.92 29.46
CA GLN A 457 -22.14 -32.26 28.14
C GLN A 457 -21.71 -33.65 27.69
#